data_AF-A0A943FW34-F1
#
_entry.id   AF-A0A943FW34-F1
#
_cell.length_a   1.000
_cell.length_b   1.000
_cell.length_c   1.000
_cell.angle_alpha   90.00
_cell.angle_beta   90.00
_cell.angle_gamma   90.00
#
_symmetry.space_group_name_H-M   'P 1'
#
loop_
_entity.id
_entity.type
_entity.pdbx_description
1 polymer ?
#
loop_
_entity_poly.entity_id
_entity_poly.type
_entity_poly.pdbx_seq_one_letter_code
_entity_poly.pdbx_strand_id
1 'polypeptide(L)'
;MDCKLRAKNCGGCPMLATEYAAQLKKKEADVRALLGKYGPVSPIRGMETPYHYRNKVISTFAPAAGGKLTSGIYAARTHKVLPVESCLLQDEVLDKVMLAVRAAANACRYQPFNEDKGTGLLRHCLLRRGVATGQVMVVLVTAQPVLPGAKSFVKALLAEAEKRGVPVTTVVQNYNPRRTSVVLGEDEKVLYGKGFILDTLCGKTYALSPRSFYQVNPVQTAVLYGLAVDAAHLTGKEVVLDAYCGIGTIGLTASDKARQVVGVEVNRDAVRDAIGNAKHNGVKNARFFAADATAWIREAADAGQKADVVFMDPPREGSTPAFLESVARMAPKRIVYVSCNPETMARDLALLTQKGYRAEGFTPVDMFPHSAHCETVCLLSKLNAKQHIEVDIHMDELDLTDAEKKATYSEIKEYVLEHTGLKVSSLYIAQVKQKCGIIERENYNKPKSDDAKQPQCPPDKEKAIKEALKHFGMI
;
A
#
# COMPACT_ATOMS: atom_id res chain seq x y z
N MET A 1 -16.11 24.72 -7.04
CA MET A 1 -15.08 25.43 -7.83
C MET A 1 -15.12 24.93 -9.27
N ASP A 2 -15.14 25.83 -10.26
CA ASP A 2 -15.06 25.44 -11.67
C ASP A 2 -13.61 25.52 -12.19
N CYS A 3 -13.15 24.48 -12.87
CA CYS A 3 -11.78 24.37 -13.38
C CYS A 3 -11.76 24.58 -14.89
N LYS A 4 -11.16 25.68 -15.34
CA LYS A 4 -11.03 26.03 -16.76
C LYS A 4 -10.37 24.93 -17.61
N LEU A 5 -9.49 24.13 -17.02
CA LEU A 5 -8.81 23.02 -17.72
C LEU A 5 -9.74 21.83 -17.97
N ARG A 6 -10.75 21.61 -17.12
CA ARG A 6 -11.74 20.55 -17.30
C ARG A 6 -12.56 20.77 -18.57
N ALA A 7 -12.99 22.01 -18.82
CA ALA A 7 -13.66 22.40 -20.06
C ALA A 7 -12.79 22.16 -21.32
N LYS A 8 -11.47 22.10 -21.17
CA LYS A 8 -10.50 21.81 -22.23
C LYS A 8 -10.10 20.33 -22.32
N ASN A 9 -10.87 19.42 -21.69
CA ASN A 9 -10.62 17.98 -21.67
C ASN A 9 -9.36 17.55 -20.87
N CYS A 10 -9.07 18.23 -19.75
CA CYS A 10 -8.11 17.74 -18.77
C CYS A 10 -8.62 16.45 -18.08
N GLY A 11 -7.82 15.38 -18.11
CA GLY A 11 -8.15 14.09 -17.49
C GLY A 11 -7.71 13.91 -16.04
N GLY A 12 -7.14 14.94 -15.40
CA GLY A 12 -6.49 14.81 -14.09
C GLY A 12 -7.44 14.65 -12.90
N CYS A 13 -8.67 15.18 -12.99
CA CYS A 13 -9.61 15.25 -11.86
C CYS A 13 -11.02 14.75 -12.24
N PRO A 14 -11.20 13.44 -12.51
CA PRO A 14 -12.48 12.90 -12.97
C PRO A 14 -13.63 13.09 -11.97
N MET A 15 -13.34 13.23 -10.68
CA MET A 15 -14.36 13.38 -9.62
C MET A 15 -14.55 14.83 -9.16
N LEU A 16 -13.97 15.82 -9.86
CA LEU A 16 -14.02 17.22 -9.44
C LEU A 16 -15.44 17.79 -9.33
N ALA A 17 -16.39 17.28 -10.12
CA ALA A 17 -17.79 17.71 -10.09
C ALA A 17 -18.60 17.09 -8.94
N THR A 18 -18.04 16.12 -8.22
CA THR A 18 -18.69 15.44 -7.12
C THR A 18 -18.26 16.11 -5.81
N GLU A 19 -19.22 16.41 -4.93
CA GLU A 19 -18.93 16.94 -3.60
C GLU A 19 -17.96 16.05 -2.83
N TYR A 20 -17.00 16.64 -2.12
CA TYR A 20 -15.86 15.90 -1.58
C TYR A 20 -16.29 14.78 -0.63
N ALA A 21 -17.26 15.03 0.25
CA ALA A 21 -17.83 14.00 1.13
C ALA A 21 -18.44 12.82 0.35
N ALA A 22 -19.06 13.08 -0.81
CA ALA A 22 -19.59 12.03 -1.67
C ALA A 22 -18.47 11.27 -2.39
N GLN A 23 -17.35 11.92 -2.74
CA GLN A 23 -16.17 11.24 -3.25
C GLN A 23 -15.63 10.22 -2.23
N LEU A 24 -15.48 10.65 -0.97
CA LEU A 24 -15.01 9.79 0.13
C LEU A 24 -15.94 8.60 0.35
N LYS A 25 -17.25 8.84 0.45
CA LYS A 25 -18.25 7.77 0.59
C LYS A 25 -18.15 6.74 -0.54
N LYS A 26 -17.99 7.21 -1.78
CA LYS A 26 -17.85 6.32 -2.95
C LYS A 26 -16.59 5.48 -2.84
N LYS A 27 -15.42 6.10 -2.61
CA LYS A 27 -14.14 5.37 -2.49
C LYS A 27 -14.17 4.35 -1.37
N GLU A 28 -14.76 4.70 -0.23
CA GLU A 28 -14.91 3.79 0.90
C GLU A 28 -15.80 2.59 0.55
N ALA A 29 -16.94 2.83 -0.14
CA ALA A 29 -17.81 1.77 -0.60
C ALA A 29 -17.12 0.84 -1.61
N ASP A 30 -16.37 1.41 -2.57
CA ASP A 30 -15.60 0.65 -3.56
C ASP A 30 -14.56 -0.25 -2.87
N VAL A 31 -13.80 0.29 -1.89
CA VAL A 31 -12.84 -0.51 -1.10
C VAL A 31 -13.54 -1.58 -0.26
N ARG A 32 -14.67 -1.26 0.38
CA ARG A 32 -15.47 -2.20 1.17
C ARG A 32 -16.01 -3.35 0.34
N ALA A 33 -16.46 -3.07 -0.88
CA ALA A 33 -16.94 -4.11 -1.80
C ALA A 33 -15.81 -5.08 -2.21
N LEU A 34 -14.60 -4.56 -2.42
CA LEU A 34 -13.45 -5.37 -2.84
C LEU A 34 -12.82 -6.17 -1.69
N LEU A 35 -12.63 -5.53 -0.53
CA LEU A 35 -11.80 -6.05 0.56
C LEU A 35 -12.59 -6.55 1.77
N GLY A 36 -13.87 -6.18 1.91
CA GLY A 36 -14.69 -6.48 3.08
C GLY A 36 -14.85 -7.98 3.37
N LYS A 37 -14.68 -8.84 2.36
CA LYS A 37 -14.68 -10.30 2.53
C LYS A 37 -13.44 -10.85 3.25
N TYR A 38 -12.34 -10.10 3.28
CA TYR A 38 -11.10 -10.52 3.96
C TYR A 38 -11.00 -9.98 5.40
N GLY A 39 -11.72 -8.91 5.72
CA GLY A 39 -11.65 -8.25 7.03
C GLY A 39 -12.40 -6.92 7.06
N PRO A 40 -12.52 -6.28 8.25
CA PRO A 40 -13.26 -5.05 8.42
C PRO A 40 -12.59 -3.86 7.70
N VAL A 41 -13.41 -2.99 7.11
CA VAL A 41 -12.94 -1.75 6.46
C VAL A 41 -13.34 -0.54 7.28
N SER A 42 -12.33 0.13 7.85
CA SER A 42 -12.48 1.35 8.63
C SER A 42 -12.89 2.54 7.74
N PRO A 43 -13.43 3.62 8.34
CA PRO A 43 -13.75 4.84 7.59
C PRO A 43 -12.54 5.41 6.84
N ILE A 44 -12.76 5.90 5.62
CA ILE A 44 -11.69 6.51 4.81
C ILE A 44 -11.11 7.76 5.49
N ARG A 45 -9.78 7.90 5.48
CA ARG A 45 -9.10 9.11 5.90
C ARG A 45 -9.05 10.13 4.76
N GLY A 46 -9.96 11.09 4.81
CA GLY A 46 -10.00 12.24 3.89
C GLY A 46 -8.93 13.30 4.20
N MET A 47 -8.81 14.28 3.30
CA MET A 47 -7.94 15.44 3.42
C MET A 47 -8.77 16.68 3.75
N GLU A 48 -8.33 17.46 4.74
CA GLU A 48 -9.05 18.67 5.16
C GLU A 48 -9.18 19.71 4.03
N THR A 49 -8.07 19.99 3.34
CA THR A 49 -8.05 20.87 2.16
C THR A 49 -7.69 20.04 0.93
N PRO A 50 -8.65 19.54 0.13
CA PRO A 50 -8.41 18.61 -0.96
C PRO A 50 -7.79 19.24 -2.24
N TYR A 51 -7.09 20.37 -2.10
CA TYR A 51 -6.53 21.17 -3.18
C TYR A 51 -5.06 21.49 -2.94
N HIS A 52 -4.34 21.85 -4.01
CA HIS A 52 -2.94 22.31 -3.97
C HIS A 52 -1.94 21.38 -3.26
N TYR A 53 -2.26 20.08 -3.18
CA TYR A 53 -1.47 19.12 -2.42
C TYR A 53 -0.26 18.55 -3.18
N ARG A 54 -0.23 18.67 -4.52
CA ARG A 54 0.83 18.05 -5.32
C ARG A 54 2.13 18.83 -5.23
N ASN A 55 3.10 18.22 -4.56
CA ASN A 55 4.48 18.73 -4.43
C ASN A 55 5.36 18.47 -5.67
N LYS A 56 4.83 17.81 -6.70
CA LYS A 56 5.53 17.46 -7.93
C LYS A 56 4.64 17.75 -9.15
N VAL A 57 5.21 18.45 -10.11
CA VAL A 57 4.56 18.80 -11.38
C VAL A 57 5.42 18.32 -12.53
N ILE A 58 4.79 17.77 -13.57
CA ILE A 58 5.43 17.51 -14.86
C ILE A 58 4.64 18.30 -15.90
N SER A 59 5.33 19.21 -16.58
CA SER A 59 4.75 20.05 -17.63
C SER A 59 5.48 19.83 -18.95
N THR A 60 4.74 19.52 -20.00
CA THR A 60 5.29 19.36 -21.36
C THR A 60 5.34 20.72 -22.05
N PHE A 61 6.47 21.02 -22.69
CA PHE A 61 6.63 22.23 -23.48
C PHE A 61 5.95 22.10 -24.85
N ALA A 62 5.35 23.17 -25.33
CA ALA A 62 4.66 23.19 -26.62
C ALA A 62 4.84 24.53 -27.34
N PRO A 63 4.70 24.56 -28.68
CA PRO A 63 4.67 25.81 -29.43
C PRO A 63 3.49 26.68 -29.01
N ALA A 64 3.71 28.00 -29.01
CA ALA A 64 2.69 29.01 -28.86
C ALA A 64 2.73 29.99 -30.05
N ALA A 65 1.67 30.81 -30.19
CA ALA A 65 1.60 31.81 -31.25
C ALA A 65 2.79 32.79 -31.22
N GLY A 66 3.20 33.28 -32.39
CA GLY A 66 4.30 34.24 -32.52
C GLY A 66 5.69 33.66 -32.25
N GLY A 67 5.87 32.34 -32.44
CA GLY A 67 7.17 31.66 -32.24
C GLY A 67 7.59 31.54 -30.77
N LYS A 68 6.68 31.80 -29.84
CA LYS A 68 6.89 31.63 -28.40
C LYS A 68 6.68 30.18 -27.98
N LEU A 69 7.09 29.89 -26.75
CA LEU A 69 6.91 28.60 -26.11
C LEU A 69 5.93 28.72 -24.94
N THR A 70 5.05 27.72 -24.82
CA THR A 70 4.16 27.51 -23.67
C THR A 70 4.41 26.14 -23.05
N SER A 71 3.68 25.81 -21.99
CA SER A 71 3.73 24.49 -21.39
C SER A 71 2.42 24.12 -20.71
N GLY A 72 2.22 22.83 -20.49
CA GLY A 72 1.13 22.36 -19.65
C GLY A 72 1.04 20.85 -19.61
N ILE A 73 -0.16 20.30 -19.66
CA ILE A 73 -0.43 18.86 -19.52
C ILE A 73 -1.06 18.33 -20.80
N TYR A 74 -0.96 17.03 -21.05
CA TYR A 74 -1.68 16.41 -22.15
C TYR A 74 -3.20 16.37 -21.88
N ALA A 75 -4.00 16.69 -22.90
CA ALA A 75 -5.43 16.44 -22.87
C ALA A 75 -5.70 14.93 -22.79
N ALA A 76 -6.79 14.56 -22.13
CA ALA A 76 -7.12 13.16 -21.85
C ALA A 76 -7.05 12.30 -23.13
N ARG A 77 -6.27 11.21 -23.07
CA ARG A 77 -6.08 10.23 -24.16
C ARG A 77 -5.47 10.81 -25.45
N THR A 78 -4.70 11.88 -25.36
CA THR A 78 -4.00 12.48 -26.52
C THR A 78 -2.59 12.95 -26.14
N HIS A 79 -1.75 13.32 -27.12
CA HIS A 79 -0.51 14.09 -26.90
C HIS A 79 -0.70 15.60 -27.16
N LYS A 80 -1.94 16.09 -27.20
CA LYS A 80 -2.21 17.52 -27.34
C LYS A 80 -1.95 18.23 -26.02
N VAL A 81 -0.98 19.14 -26.00
CA VAL A 81 -0.65 19.94 -24.80
C VAL A 81 -1.71 21.02 -24.59
N LEU A 82 -2.33 21.01 -23.42
CA LEU A 82 -3.19 22.06 -22.90
C LEU A 82 -2.33 23.05 -22.12
N PRO A 83 -2.28 24.35 -22.49
CA PRO A 83 -1.58 25.35 -21.71
C PRO A 83 -2.18 25.45 -20.29
N VAL A 84 -1.32 25.35 -19.27
CA VAL A 84 -1.71 25.42 -17.85
C VAL A 84 -1.06 26.63 -17.20
N GLU A 85 -1.85 27.56 -16.70
CA GLU A 85 -1.34 28.67 -15.87
C GLU A 85 -1.43 28.35 -14.39
N SER A 86 -2.54 27.76 -13.98
CA SER A 86 -2.73 27.23 -12.63
C SER A 86 -3.51 25.91 -12.65
N CYS A 87 -3.31 25.10 -11.62
CA CYS A 87 -4.01 23.84 -11.45
C CYS A 87 -4.47 23.67 -10.00
N LEU A 88 -5.76 23.33 -9.80
CA LEU A 88 -6.36 23.16 -8.46
C LEU A 88 -5.68 22.08 -7.60
N LEU A 89 -4.92 21.16 -8.19
CA LEU A 89 -4.19 20.12 -7.45
C LEU A 89 -2.72 20.46 -7.21
N GLN A 90 -2.14 21.37 -7.99
CA GLN A 90 -0.72 21.68 -7.92
C GLN A 90 -0.46 22.73 -6.85
N ASP A 91 0.66 22.58 -6.17
CA ASP A 91 1.13 23.60 -5.24
C ASP A 91 1.30 24.95 -5.97
N GLU A 92 0.77 26.02 -5.39
CA GLU A 92 0.72 27.34 -6.02
C GLU A 92 2.12 27.95 -6.24
N VAL A 93 3.12 27.58 -5.43
CA VAL A 93 4.51 27.98 -5.66
C VAL A 93 5.04 27.31 -6.94
N LEU A 94 4.67 26.05 -7.20
CA LEU A 94 5.08 25.36 -8.41
C LEU A 94 4.42 25.96 -9.67
N ASP A 95 3.16 26.40 -9.59
CA ASP A 95 2.51 27.13 -10.68
C ASP A 95 3.30 28.41 -11.03
N LYS A 96 3.65 29.22 -10.02
CA LYS A 96 4.48 30.43 -10.19
C LYS A 96 5.88 30.13 -10.72
N VAL A 97 6.52 29.07 -10.26
CA VAL A 97 7.83 28.61 -10.76
C VAL A 97 7.74 28.21 -12.23
N MET A 98 6.67 27.53 -12.65
CA MET A 98 6.49 27.16 -14.05
C MET A 98 6.28 28.38 -14.95
N LEU A 99 5.67 29.46 -14.44
CA LEU A 99 5.61 30.74 -15.16
C LEU A 99 7.00 31.37 -15.31
N ALA A 100 7.84 31.33 -14.26
CA ALA A 100 9.22 31.81 -14.32
C ALA A 100 10.06 30.99 -15.32
N VAL A 101 9.93 29.67 -15.33
CA VAL A 101 10.61 28.78 -16.29
C VAL A 101 10.20 29.11 -17.72
N ARG A 102 8.90 29.32 -17.99
CA ARG A 102 8.41 29.72 -19.31
C ARG A 102 8.99 31.06 -19.75
N ALA A 103 9.02 32.06 -18.87
CA ALA A 103 9.61 33.36 -19.18
C ALA A 103 11.11 33.25 -19.52
N ALA A 104 11.88 32.52 -18.71
CA ALA A 104 13.31 32.29 -18.94
C ALA A 104 13.60 31.50 -20.22
N ALA A 105 12.81 30.46 -20.51
CA ALA A 105 12.95 29.66 -21.73
C ALA A 105 12.66 30.49 -23.00
N ASN A 106 11.63 31.34 -22.95
CA ASN A 106 11.32 32.27 -24.04
C ASN A 106 12.42 33.33 -24.24
N ALA A 107 12.97 33.88 -23.15
CA ALA A 107 14.09 34.83 -23.24
C ALA A 107 15.35 34.20 -23.88
N CYS A 108 15.57 32.90 -23.66
CA CYS A 108 16.65 32.14 -24.27
C CYS A 108 16.31 31.60 -25.68
N ARG A 109 15.11 31.89 -26.20
CA ARG A 109 14.61 31.44 -27.52
C ARG A 109 14.64 29.92 -27.70
N TYR A 110 14.50 29.16 -26.62
CA TYR A 110 14.45 27.71 -26.69
C TYR A 110 13.20 27.21 -27.42
N GLN A 111 13.40 26.16 -28.22
CA GLN A 111 12.33 25.53 -28.98
C GLN A 111 11.79 24.30 -28.25
N PRO A 112 10.45 24.13 -28.19
CA PRO A 112 9.85 22.91 -27.69
C PRO A 112 10.22 21.74 -28.61
N PHE A 113 10.35 20.55 -28.05
CA PHE A 113 10.60 19.34 -28.80
C PHE A 113 9.33 18.89 -29.52
N ASN A 114 9.45 18.59 -30.79
CA ASN A 114 8.40 18.02 -31.63
C ASN A 114 8.62 16.50 -31.72
N GLU A 115 7.73 15.72 -31.11
CA GLU A 115 7.84 14.25 -31.03
C GLU A 115 7.73 13.57 -32.41
N ASP A 116 6.93 14.13 -33.33
CA ASP A 116 6.72 13.58 -34.68
C ASP A 116 7.96 13.78 -35.55
N LYS A 117 8.52 15.00 -35.54
CA LYS A 117 9.70 15.37 -36.33
C LYS A 117 11.03 14.98 -35.68
N GLY A 118 11.05 14.73 -34.37
CA GLY A 118 12.27 14.46 -33.62
C GLY A 118 13.20 15.67 -33.48
N THR A 119 12.67 16.88 -33.61
CA THR A 119 13.45 18.14 -33.62
C THR A 119 13.08 19.05 -32.46
N GLY A 120 13.99 19.92 -32.04
CA GLY A 120 13.79 20.87 -30.94
C GLY A 120 14.63 20.51 -29.71
N LEU A 121 14.43 21.21 -28.60
CA LEU A 121 15.29 21.10 -27.43
C LEU A 121 14.53 20.70 -26.18
N LEU A 122 13.53 21.47 -25.77
CA LEU A 122 12.86 21.29 -24.48
C LEU A 122 11.69 20.31 -24.59
N ARG A 123 11.74 19.20 -23.85
CA ARG A 123 10.66 18.21 -23.83
C ARG A 123 9.68 18.51 -22.71
N HIS A 124 10.18 18.46 -21.47
CA HIS A 124 9.37 18.61 -20.27
C HIS A 124 10.10 19.47 -19.24
N CYS A 125 9.36 19.98 -18.28
CA CYS A 125 9.84 20.55 -17.04
C CYS A 125 9.24 19.74 -15.90
N LEU A 126 10.08 19.15 -15.06
CA LEU A 126 9.66 18.55 -13.80
C LEU A 126 10.00 19.52 -12.68
N LEU A 127 8.99 19.88 -11.88
CA LEU A 127 9.15 20.70 -10.70
C LEU A 127 8.91 19.86 -9.44
N ARG A 128 9.71 20.08 -8.41
CA ARG A 128 9.46 19.54 -7.06
C ARG A 128 9.56 20.64 -6.02
N ARG A 129 8.75 20.52 -4.97
CA ARG A 129 8.83 21.34 -3.77
C ARG A 129 8.95 20.46 -2.54
N GLY A 130 9.93 20.72 -1.69
CA GLY A 130 9.89 20.26 -0.31
C GLY A 130 8.93 21.15 0.44
N VAL A 131 7.73 20.67 0.76
CA VAL A 131 6.66 21.52 1.29
C VAL A 131 7.04 22.04 2.67
N ALA A 132 7.65 21.21 3.51
CA ALA A 132 8.05 21.59 4.87
C ALA A 132 9.24 22.56 4.89
N THR A 133 10.18 22.41 3.95
CA THR A 133 11.40 23.24 3.89
C THR A 133 11.27 24.47 2.98
N GLY A 134 10.26 24.48 2.11
CA GLY A 134 10.09 25.48 1.05
C GLY A 134 11.05 25.35 -0.14
N GLN A 135 11.97 24.39 -0.14
CA GLN A 135 12.96 24.26 -1.22
C GLN A 135 12.31 23.84 -2.53
N VAL A 136 12.66 24.50 -3.64
CA VAL A 136 12.16 24.17 -4.98
C VAL A 136 13.28 23.69 -5.89
N MET A 137 13.00 22.61 -6.61
CA MET A 137 13.84 22.06 -7.68
C MET A 137 13.16 22.22 -9.03
N VAL A 138 13.90 22.74 -10.00
CA VAL A 138 13.52 22.80 -11.42
C VAL A 138 14.36 21.80 -12.20
N VAL A 139 13.72 20.88 -12.91
CA VAL A 139 14.39 19.90 -13.78
C VAL A 139 13.95 20.13 -15.21
N LEU A 140 14.86 20.67 -16.04
CA LEU A 140 14.63 20.81 -17.47
C LEU A 140 15.00 19.53 -18.20
N VAL A 141 14.01 18.90 -18.84
CA VAL A 141 14.22 17.71 -19.67
C VAL A 141 14.52 18.13 -21.10
N THR A 142 15.72 17.80 -21.59
CA THR A 142 16.19 18.18 -22.94
C THR A 142 16.38 16.97 -23.84
N ALA A 143 16.09 17.15 -25.14
CA ALA A 143 16.36 16.14 -26.17
C ALA A 143 17.83 16.10 -26.61
N GLN A 144 18.63 17.09 -26.21
CA GLN A 144 20.06 17.21 -26.51
C GLN A 144 20.86 17.27 -25.20
N PRO A 145 22.10 16.75 -25.17
CA PRO A 145 22.92 16.72 -23.95
C PRO A 145 23.42 18.12 -23.57
N VAL A 146 23.65 18.99 -24.56
CA VAL A 146 24.07 20.39 -24.32
C VAL A 146 22.85 21.29 -24.25
N LEU A 147 22.73 22.06 -23.17
CA LEU A 147 21.78 23.17 -23.05
C LEU A 147 22.45 24.49 -23.46
N PRO A 148 22.18 25.04 -24.67
CA PRO A 148 22.83 26.25 -25.15
C PRO A 148 22.52 27.44 -24.24
N GLY A 149 23.50 28.20 -23.78
CA GLY A 149 23.24 29.34 -22.90
C GLY A 149 22.70 28.97 -21.51
N ALA A 150 22.99 27.77 -20.99
CA ALA A 150 22.52 27.29 -19.69
C ALA A 150 22.72 28.31 -18.54
N LYS A 151 23.86 29.01 -18.50
CA LYS A 151 24.11 30.08 -17.50
C LYS A 151 23.13 31.25 -17.63
N SER A 152 22.84 31.67 -18.86
CA SER A 152 21.86 32.73 -19.14
C SER A 152 20.45 32.30 -18.76
N PHE A 153 20.08 31.04 -19.05
CA PHE A 153 18.80 30.49 -18.62
C PHE A 153 18.66 30.49 -17.10
N VAL A 154 19.66 29.98 -16.36
CA VAL A 154 19.64 29.98 -14.89
C VAL A 154 19.51 31.41 -14.35
N LYS A 155 20.29 32.37 -14.87
CA LYS A 155 20.20 33.78 -14.45
C LYS A 155 18.80 34.35 -14.68
N ALA A 156 18.22 34.12 -15.86
CA ALA A 156 16.87 34.59 -16.19
C ALA A 156 15.80 33.92 -15.32
N LEU A 157 15.92 32.61 -15.08
CA LEU A 157 15.00 31.86 -14.22
C LEU A 157 15.01 32.39 -12.79
N LEU A 158 16.19 32.59 -12.20
CA LEU A 158 16.31 33.09 -10.83
C LEU A 158 15.74 34.50 -10.70
N ALA A 159 16.00 35.39 -11.67
CA ALA A 159 15.42 36.74 -11.68
C ALA A 159 13.88 36.70 -11.82
N GLU A 160 13.33 35.83 -12.68
CA GLU A 160 11.88 35.70 -12.83
C GLU A 160 11.21 35.03 -11.62
N ALA A 161 11.92 34.13 -10.93
CA ALA A 161 11.49 33.51 -9.69
C ALA A 161 11.45 34.52 -8.53
N GLU A 162 12.49 35.35 -8.40
CA GLU A 162 12.56 36.43 -7.42
C GLU A 162 11.41 37.43 -7.59
N LYS A 163 11.15 37.90 -8.82
CA LYS A 163 9.99 38.76 -9.13
C LYS A 163 8.64 38.16 -8.72
N ARG A 164 8.54 36.83 -8.68
CA ARG A 164 7.32 36.09 -8.30
C ARG A 164 7.30 35.67 -6.84
N GLY A 165 8.35 35.98 -6.08
CA GLY A 165 8.47 35.61 -4.67
C GLY A 165 8.56 34.10 -4.44
N VAL A 166 9.22 33.35 -5.33
CA VAL A 166 9.35 31.89 -5.22
C VAL A 166 10.82 31.43 -5.10
N PRO A 167 11.17 30.54 -4.13
CA PRO A 167 12.56 30.21 -3.82
C PRO A 167 13.09 29.02 -4.64
N VAL A 168 13.52 29.26 -5.89
CA VAL A 168 14.20 28.23 -6.68
C VAL A 168 15.61 27.99 -6.12
N THR A 169 15.81 26.82 -5.52
CA THR A 169 17.07 26.46 -4.83
C THR A 169 17.98 25.55 -5.66
N THR A 170 17.40 24.75 -6.56
CA THR A 170 18.13 23.77 -7.36
C THR A 170 17.60 23.78 -8.80
N VAL A 171 18.51 23.78 -9.78
CA VAL A 171 18.19 23.64 -11.21
C VAL A 171 19.04 22.53 -11.79
N VAL A 172 18.39 21.55 -12.42
CA VAL A 172 19.04 20.38 -13.04
C VAL A 172 18.59 20.28 -14.49
N GLN A 173 19.52 19.96 -15.37
CA GLN A 173 19.21 19.47 -16.70
C GLN A 173 19.16 17.95 -16.65
N ASN A 174 18.09 17.35 -17.17
CA ASN A 174 18.00 15.92 -17.40
C ASN A 174 17.96 15.67 -18.92
N TYR A 175 18.85 14.82 -19.42
CA TYR A 175 18.94 14.54 -20.85
C TYR A 175 18.16 13.27 -21.18
N ASN A 176 17.20 13.37 -22.10
CA ASN A 176 16.40 12.25 -22.56
C ASN A 176 16.27 12.27 -24.10
N PRO A 177 17.08 11.49 -24.83
CA PRO A 177 16.99 11.40 -26.30
C PRO A 177 15.93 10.42 -26.79
N ARG A 178 15.35 9.60 -25.90
CA ARG A 178 14.54 8.43 -26.27
C ARG A 178 13.15 8.83 -26.77
N ARG A 179 12.64 8.14 -27.80
CA ARG A 179 11.22 8.24 -28.23
C ARG A 179 10.37 7.32 -27.36
N THR A 180 10.08 7.76 -26.14
CA THR A 180 9.36 7.00 -25.12
C THR A 180 8.47 7.93 -24.30
N SER A 181 7.46 7.36 -23.63
CA SER A 181 6.61 8.05 -22.66
C SER A 181 7.31 8.30 -21.32
N VAL A 182 8.46 7.67 -21.07
CA VAL A 182 9.28 7.94 -19.88
C VAL A 182 9.83 9.36 -19.96
N VAL A 183 9.43 10.20 -19.00
CA VAL A 183 9.73 11.64 -18.96
C VAL A 183 11.22 11.89 -18.75
N LEU A 184 11.83 11.25 -17.75
CA LEU A 184 13.22 11.45 -17.39
C LEU A 184 14.14 10.46 -18.14
N GLY A 185 15.29 10.95 -18.59
CA GLY A 185 16.40 10.12 -19.04
C GLY A 185 17.35 9.81 -17.89
N GLU A 186 18.48 9.20 -18.22
CA GLU A 186 19.41 8.65 -17.24
C GLU A 186 20.50 9.63 -16.83
N ASP A 187 20.86 10.56 -17.71
CA ASP A 187 21.91 11.55 -17.49
C ASP A 187 21.36 12.85 -16.90
N GLU A 188 22.04 13.34 -15.87
CA GLU A 188 21.70 14.58 -15.16
C GLU A 188 22.91 15.50 -15.03
N LYS A 189 22.69 16.80 -15.19
CA LYS A 189 23.68 17.84 -14.98
C LYS A 189 23.13 18.93 -14.08
N VAL A 190 23.75 19.13 -12.93
CA VAL A 190 23.40 20.24 -12.02
C VAL A 190 23.82 21.55 -12.67
N LEU A 191 22.86 22.46 -12.86
CA LEU A 191 23.09 23.81 -13.40
C LEU A 191 23.18 24.86 -12.29
N TYR A 192 22.49 24.63 -11.18
CA TYR A 192 22.47 25.50 -10.00
C TYR A 192 22.07 24.71 -8.75
N GLY A 193 22.63 25.06 -7.59
CA GLY A 193 22.31 24.42 -6.31
C GLY A 193 22.98 23.06 -6.12
N LYS A 194 22.36 22.19 -5.30
CA LYS A 194 22.97 20.94 -4.82
C LYS A 194 22.64 19.71 -5.68
N GLY A 195 21.75 19.85 -6.66
CA GLY A 195 21.24 18.72 -7.46
C GLY A 195 20.11 17.92 -6.80
N PHE A 196 19.79 18.21 -5.53
CA PHE A 196 18.64 17.69 -4.80
C PHE A 196 17.99 18.80 -3.97
N ILE A 197 16.83 18.53 -3.41
CA ILE A 197 16.18 19.36 -2.37
C ILE A 197 15.90 18.52 -1.13
N LEU A 198 15.68 19.17 0.00
CA LEU A 198 15.28 18.51 1.24
C LEU A 198 13.79 18.69 1.49
N ASP A 199 13.12 17.68 2.04
CA ASP A 199 11.78 17.80 2.59
C ASP A 199 11.67 17.03 3.92
N THR A 200 10.70 17.37 4.75
CA THR A 200 10.47 16.69 6.03
C THR A 200 9.13 15.96 6.00
N LEU A 201 9.16 14.67 6.32
CA LEU A 201 8.01 13.79 6.37
C LEU A 201 8.11 12.86 7.58
N CYS A 202 7.04 12.74 8.37
CA CYS A 202 6.99 11.92 9.58
C CYS A 202 8.18 12.14 10.54
N GLY A 203 8.62 13.40 10.70
CA GLY A 203 9.73 13.75 11.60
C GLY A 203 11.14 13.43 11.06
N LYS A 204 11.26 12.94 9.82
CA LYS A 204 12.54 12.68 9.15
C LYS A 204 12.73 13.60 7.96
N THR A 205 13.96 13.96 7.67
CA THR A 205 14.33 14.79 6.52
C THR A 205 14.90 13.94 5.38
N TYR A 206 14.34 14.06 4.18
CA TYR A 206 14.69 13.29 3.00
C TYR A 206 15.30 14.17 1.92
N ALA A 207 16.39 13.71 1.33
CA ALA A 207 16.93 14.26 0.10
C ALA A 207 16.16 13.73 -1.12
N LEU A 208 15.63 14.65 -1.92
CA LEU A 208 14.86 14.36 -3.12
C LEU A 208 15.68 14.73 -4.36
N SER A 209 16.20 13.70 -5.03
CA SER A 209 16.84 13.81 -6.35
C SER A 209 15.78 13.92 -7.47
N PRO A 210 16.15 14.30 -8.71
CA PRO A 210 15.19 14.44 -9.81
C PRO A 210 14.43 13.15 -10.13
N ARG A 211 15.13 12.00 -10.08
CA ARG A 211 14.60 10.67 -10.41
C ARG A 211 14.04 9.89 -9.22
N SER A 212 14.30 10.28 -7.97
CA SER A 212 13.78 9.54 -6.82
C SER A 212 12.25 9.48 -6.79
N PHE A 213 11.67 8.36 -6.37
CA PHE A 213 10.25 8.33 -6.05
C PHE A 213 10.02 8.97 -4.69
N TYR A 214 9.02 9.85 -4.63
CA TYR A 214 8.53 10.47 -3.40
C TYR A 214 7.04 10.75 -3.59
N GLN A 215 6.27 10.53 -2.54
CA GLN A 215 4.82 10.67 -2.60
C GLN A 215 4.44 12.13 -2.88
N VAL A 216 3.46 12.31 -3.77
CA VAL A 216 3.14 13.63 -4.29
C VAL A 216 2.26 14.46 -3.35
N ASN A 217 1.60 13.82 -2.38
CA ASN A 217 0.74 14.46 -1.39
C ASN A 217 1.34 14.27 0.02
N PRO A 218 2.26 15.15 0.46
CA PRO A 218 2.98 14.95 1.71
C PRO A 218 2.06 14.95 2.94
N VAL A 219 0.94 15.70 2.90
CA VAL A 219 -0.06 15.75 3.98
C VAL A 219 -0.68 14.37 4.20
N GLN A 220 -1.21 13.76 3.14
CA GLN A 220 -1.82 12.43 3.24
C GLN A 220 -0.79 11.30 3.35
N THR A 221 0.44 11.54 2.89
CA THR A 221 1.54 10.58 3.10
C THR A 221 1.86 10.42 4.58
N ALA A 222 1.87 11.52 5.34
CA ALA A 222 2.09 11.45 6.79
C ALA A 222 1.00 10.62 7.49
N VAL A 223 -0.26 10.76 7.06
CA VAL A 223 -1.39 9.94 7.54
C VAL A 223 -1.19 8.47 7.16
N LEU A 224 -0.90 8.19 5.89
CA LEU A 224 -0.74 6.84 5.36
C LEU A 224 0.38 6.08 6.08
N TYR A 225 1.56 6.70 6.20
CA TYR A 225 2.71 6.08 6.85
C TYR A 225 2.56 6.00 8.36
N GLY A 226 1.92 6.99 8.99
CA GLY A 226 1.53 6.91 10.40
C GLY A 226 0.66 5.68 10.68
N LEU A 227 -0.40 5.49 9.88
CA LEU A 227 -1.27 4.32 9.97
C LEU A 227 -0.51 3.00 9.74
N ALA A 228 0.39 2.96 8.75
CA ALA A 228 1.20 1.78 8.48
C ALA A 228 2.10 1.41 9.68
N VAL A 229 2.80 2.40 10.24
CA VAL A 229 3.70 2.20 11.39
C VAL A 229 2.92 1.83 12.66
N ASP A 230 1.75 2.42 12.87
CA ASP A 230 0.91 2.10 14.03
C ASP A 230 0.31 0.69 13.90
N ALA A 231 -0.13 0.30 12.69
CA ALA A 231 -0.59 -1.06 12.38
C ALA A 231 0.53 -2.11 12.55
N ALA A 232 1.79 -1.73 12.36
CA ALA A 232 2.90 -2.63 12.59
C ALA A 232 3.08 -3.01 14.07
N HIS A 233 2.47 -2.30 15.04
CA HIS A 233 2.58 -2.60 16.48
C HIS A 233 4.02 -2.79 16.96
N LEU A 234 4.91 -1.87 16.58
CA LEU A 234 6.33 -1.92 16.92
C LEU A 234 6.56 -1.51 18.38
N THR A 235 7.41 -2.26 19.08
CA THR A 235 7.70 -2.11 20.53
C THR A 235 9.17 -1.78 20.83
N GLY A 236 9.99 -1.60 19.78
CA GLY A 236 11.43 -1.42 19.87
C GLY A 236 12.24 -2.72 19.82
N LYS A 237 11.58 -3.88 19.71
CA LYS A 237 12.24 -5.20 19.77
C LYS A 237 12.28 -5.91 18.41
N GLU A 238 11.43 -5.47 17.49
CA GLU A 238 11.19 -6.11 16.20
C GLU A 238 12.29 -5.82 15.19
N VAL A 239 12.57 -6.83 14.37
CA VAL A 239 13.29 -6.65 13.09
C VAL A 239 12.26 -6.40 12.00
N VAL A 240 12.37 -5.24 11.36
CA VAL A 240 11.50 -4.80 10.28
C VAL A 240 12.20 -5.00 8.94
N LEU A 241 11.51 -5.64 8.00
CA LEU A 241 11.88 -5.64 6.59
C LEU A 241 10.96 -4.66 5.84
N ASP A 242 11.55 -3.68 5.18
CA ASP A 242 10.87 -2.73 4.28
C ASP A 242 11.15 -3.15 2.83
N ALA A 243 10.19 -3.84 2.22
CA ALA A 243 10.29 -4.29 0.84
C ALA A 243 9.78 -3.20 -0.12
N TYR A 244 10.48 -3.00 -1.24
CA TYR A 244 10.23 -1.89 -2.17
C TYR A 244 10.49 -0.53 -1.50
N CYS A 245 11.55 -0.46 -0.68
CA CYS A 245 11.72 0.66 0.25
C CYS A 245 11.98 2.01 -0.43
N GLY A 246 12.30 2.04 -1.74
CA GLY A 246 12.64 3.28 -2.45
C GLY A 246 13.77 4.03 -1.74
N ILE A 247 13.52 5.30 -1.39
CA ILE A 247 14.47 6.14 -0.63
C ILE A 247 14.40 5.95 0.89
N GLY A 248 13.72 4.90 1.35
CA GLY A 248 13.62 4.49 2.75
C GLY A 248 12.55 5.23 3.56
N THR A 249 11.51 5.79 2.94
CA THR A 249 10.52 6.63 3.66
C THR A 249 9.77 5.89 4.76
N ILE A 250 9.26 4.68 4.48
CA ILE A 250 8.53 3.88 5.47
C ILE A 250 9.50 3.34 6.52
N GLY A 251 10.57 2.68 6.12
CA GLY A 251 11.56 2.11 7.01
C GLY A 251 12.22 3.14 7.95
N LEU A 252 12.57 4.32 7.47
CA LEU A 252 13.13 5.39 8.32
C LEU A 252 12.09 6.02 9.24
N THR A 253 10.81 6.01 8.86
CA THR A 253 9.73 6.42 9.78
C THR A 253 9.53 5.37 10.88
N ALA A 254 9.64 4.08 10.55
CA ALA A 254 9.51 2.97 11.49
C ALA A 254 10.75 2.82 12.42
N SER A 255 11.90 3.35 12.04
CA SER A 255 13.18 3.09 12.72
C SER A 255 13.20 3.51 14.19
N ASP A 256 12.42 4.53 14.56
CA ASP A 256 12.35 5.04 15.93
C ASP A 256 11.65 4.08 16.89
N LYS A 257 10.82 3.18 16.34
CA LYS A 257 10.06 2.18 17.11
C LYS A 257 10.54 0.74 16.86
N ALA A 258 11.60 0.53 16.07
CA ALA A 258 12.10 -0.80 15.70
C ALA A 258 13.50 -1.07 16.29
N ARG A 259 13.82 -2.35 16.53
CA ARG A 259 15.20 -2.73 16.90
C ARG A 259 16.13 -2.53 15.72
N GLN A 260 15.68 -2.95 14.55
CA GLN A 260 16.44 -2.88 13.30
C GLN A 260 15.49 -2.77 12.12
N VAL A 261 15.89 -2.00 11.12
CA VAL A 261 15.21 -1.88 9.83
C VAL A 261 16.14 -2.37 8.73
N VAL A 262 15.62 -3.20 7.84
CA VAL A 262 16.28 -3.65 6.63
C VAL A 262 15.43 -3.24 5.45
N GLY A 263 15.93 -2.34 4.60
CA GLY A 263 15.27 -1.92 3.37
C GLY A 263 15.84 -2.66 2.15
N VAL A 264 14.97 -3.13 1.26
CA VAL A 264 15.37 -3.77 0.00
C VAL A 264 14.68 -3.08 -1.17
N GLU A 265 15.48 -2.66 -2.13
CA GLU A 265 15.04 -1.92 -3.32
C GLU A 265 15.91 -2.30 -4.53
N VAL A 266 15.30 -2.46 -5.70
CA VAL A 266 16.03 -2.87 -6.92
C VAL A 266 16.79 -1.69 -7.54
N ASN A 267 16.28 -0.47 -7.37
CA ASN A 267 16.87 0.75 -7.87
C ASN A 267 18.07 1.20 -7.01
N ARG A 268 19.27 1.07 -7.58
CA ARG A 268 20.54 1.47 -6.94
C ARG A 268 20.60 2.95 -6.54
N ASP A 269 20.05 3.85 -7.34
CA ASP A 269 20.03 5.28 -7.02
C ASP A 269 19.13 5.55 -5.81
N ALA A 270 17.99 4.87 -5.72
CA ALA A 270 17.08 4.99 -4.58
C ALA A 270 17.72 4.45 -3.29
N VAL A 271 18.46 3.34 -3.36
CA VAL A 271 19.21 2.81 -2.21
C VAL A 271 20.32 3.76 -1.77
N ARG A 272 21.05 4.39 -2.70
CA ARG A 272 22.04 5.41 -2.37
C ARG A 272 21.39 6.58 -1.63
N ASP A 273 20.25 7.05 -2.12
CA ASP A 273 19.47 8.10 -1.48
C ASP A 273 18.98 7.66 -0.08
N ALA A 274 18.52 6.42 0.08
CA ALA A 274 18.09 5.86 1.37
C ALA A 274 19.23 5.81 2.41
N ILE A 275 20.44 5.38 2.00
CA ILE A 275 21.63 5.39 2.87
C ILE A 275 21.99 6.83 3.26
N GLY A 276 21.93 7.76 2.31
CA GLY A 276 22.13 9.18 2.56
C GLY A 276 21.13 9.74 3.56
N ASN A 277 19.84 9.41 3.40
CA ASN A 277 18.76 9.81 4.29
C ASN A 277 18.94 9.23 5.70
N ALA A 278 19.31 7.95 5.83
CA ALA A 278 19.58 7.33 7.13
C ALA A 278 20.70 8.08 7.88
N LYS A 279 21.81 8.36 7.18
CA LYS A 279 22.95 9.12 7.73
C LYS A 279 22.52 10.53 8.13
N HIS A 280 21.76 11.22 7.28
CA HIS A 280 21.31 12.59 7.53
C HIS A 280 20.40 12.68 8.76
N ASN A 281 19.56 11.68 8.99
CA ASN A 281 18.68 11.59 10.15
C ASN A 281 19.34 10.97 11.39
N GLY A 282 20.63 10.61 11.33
CA GLY A 282 21.33 9.95 12.43
C GLY A 282 20.81 8.55 12.77
N VAL A 283 20.09 7.90 11.85
CA VAL A 283 19.50 6.57 12.04
C VAL A 283 20.59 5.50 11.87
N LYS A 284 20.94 4.83 12.97
CA LYS A 284 22.02 3.84 13.03
C LYS A 284 21.53 2.38 12.91
N ASN A 285 20.24 2.15 13.13
CA ASN A 285 19.62 0.82 13.13
C ASN A 285 18.96 0.46 11.78
N ALA A 286 19.17 1.25 10.72
CA ALA A 286 18.65 0.97 9.38
C ALA A 286 19.78 0.56 8.41
N ARG A 287 19.54 -0.46 7.59
CA ARG A 287 20.43 -0.92 6.52
C ARG A 287 19.65 -1.07 5.23
N PHE A 288 20.24 -0.70 4.09
CA PHE A 288 19.57 -0.74 2.78
C PHE A 288 20.38 -1.57 1.78
N PHE A 289 19.70 -2.37 0.98
CA PHE A 289 20.30 -3.29 0.01
C PHE A 289 19.71 -3.07 -1.38
N ALA A 290 20.61 -2.95 -2.36
CA ALA A 290 20.24 -2.90 -3.77
C ALA A 290 20.09 -4.31 -4.33
N ALA A 291 18.88 -4.86 -4.25
CA ALA A 291 18.59 -6.24 -4.62
C ALA A 291 17.13 -6.41 -5.06
N ASP A 292 16.86 -7.50 -5.78
CA ASP A 292 15.50 -7.98 -5.96
C ASP A 292 14.94 -8.48 -4.62
N ALA A 293 13.79 -7.94 -4.21
CA ALA A 293 13.23 -8.26 -2.89
C ALA A 293 12.83 -9.74 -2.77
N THR A 294 12.40 -10.39 -3.86
CA THR A 294 12.06 -11.82 -3.84
C THR A 294 13.28 -12.68 -3.59
N ALA A 295 14.36 -12.44 -4.35
CA ALA A 295 15.61 -13.16 -4.21
C ALA A 295 16.22 -12.94 -2.82
N TRP A 296 16.27 -11.68 -2.36
CA TRP A 296 16.83 -11.33 -1.06
C TRP A 296 16.08 -12.01 0.10
N ILE A 297 14.74 -12.00 0.07
CA ILE A 297 13.91 -12.65 1.11
C ILE A 297 14.13 -14.16 1.12
N ARG A 298 14.24 -14.79 -0.06
CA ARG A 298 14.51 -16.23 -0.17
C ARG A 298 15.86 -16.58 0.44
N GLU A 299 16.93 -15.89 0.03
CA GLU A 299 18.28 -16.10 0.55
C GLU A 299 18.35 -15.85 2.07
N ALA A 300 17.72 -14.79 2.56
CA ALA A 300 17.66 -14.50 3.99
C ALA A 300 16.91 -15.60 4.76
N ALA A 301 15.78 -16.08 4.23
CA ALA A 301 15.03 -17.19 4.83
C ALA A 301 15.80 -18.51 4.81
N ASP A 302 16.53 -18.81 3.72
CA ASP A 302 17.40 -19.99 3.58
C ASP A 302 18.58 -19.94 4.56
N ALA A 303 19.11 -18.75 4.81
CA ALA A 303 20.14 -18.51 5.82
C ALA A 303 19.59 -18.48 7.27
N GLY A 304 18.31 -18.77 7.48
CA GLY A 304 17.67 -18.80 8.80
C GLY A 304 17.42 -17.43 9.42
N GLN A 305 17.58 -16.33 8.65
CA GLN A 305 17.23 -14.99 9.11
C GLN A 305 15.71 -14.82 9.15
N LYS A 306 15.23 -13.99 10.08
CA LYS A 306 13.80 -13.74 10.28
C LYS A 306 13.53 -12.25 10.44
N ALA A 307 12.44 -11.79 9.84
CA ALA A 307 11.82 -10.51 10.14
C ALA A 307 10.58 -10.75 11.02
N ASP A 308 10.35 -9.89 12.01
CA ASP A 308 9.11 -9.93 12.80
C ASP A 308 7.95 -9.28 12.05
N VAL A 309 8.25 -8.21 11.29
CA VAL A 309 7.30 -7.42 10.51
C VAL A 309 7.85 -7.15 9.12
N VAL A 310 7.01 -7.31 8.09
CA VAL A 310 7.31 -6.91 6.72
C VAL A 310 6.39 -5.76 6.32
N PHE A 311 6.96 -4.61 5.96
CA PHE A 311 6.26 -3.58 5.18
C PHE A 311 6.40 -3.91 3.70
N MET A 312 5.31 -3.75 2.97
CA MET A 312 5.31 -3.82 1.50
C MET A 312 4.45 -2.70 0.92
N ASP A 313 5.06 -1.91 0.03
CA ASP A 313 4.42 -0.86 -0.77
C ASP A 313 4.72 -1.12 -2.26
N PRO A 314 4.13 -2.17 -2.86
CA PRO A 314 4.44 -2.58 -4.21
C PRO A 314 3.95 -1.57 -5.26
N PRO A 315 4.44 -1.65 -6.51
CA PRO A 315 3.88 -0.87 -7.60
C PRO A 315 2.40 -1.20 -7.83
N ARG A 316 1.75 -0.40 -8.69
CA ARG A 316 0.30 -0.50 -8.98
C ARG A 316 -0.17 -1.89 -9.46
N GLU A 317 0.74 -2.70 -10.02
CA GLU A 317 0.49 -4.08 -10.45
C GLU A 317 0.37 -5.08 -9.28
N GLY A 318 0.65 -4.63 -8.06
CA GLY A 318 0.74 -5.44 -6.85
C GLY A 318 2.05 -6.21 -6.78
N SER A 319 2.12 -7.20 -5.89
CA SER A 319 3.26 -8.08 -5.76
C SER A 319 3.15 -9.31 -6.65
N THR A 320 4.30 -9.86 -7.03
CA THR A 320 4.33 -11.12 -7.78
C THR A 320 3.99 -12.30 -6.85
N PRO A 321 3.43 -13.41 -7.36
CA PRO A 321 3.23 -14.62 -6.56
C PRO A 321 4.53 -15.12 -5.91
N ALA A 322 5.64 -15.06 -6.65
CA ALA A 322 6.96 -15.48 -6.16
C ALA A 322 7.43 -14.64 -4.95
N PHE A 323 7.16 -13.34 -4.95
CA PHE A 323 7.42 -12.46 -3.82
C PHE A 323 6.58 -12.85 -2.61
N LEU A 324 5.27 -13.00 -2.78
CA LEU A 324 4.34 -13.36 -1.69
C LEU A 324 4.69 -14.72 -1.08
N GLU A 325 5.11 -15.68 -1.89
CA GLU A 325 5.64 -16.97 -1.43
C GLU A 325 6.91 -16.81 -0.61
N SER A 326 7.84 -15.95 -1.04
CA SER A 326 9.06 -15.69 -0.29
C SER A 326 8.77 -15.06 1.08
N VAL A 327 7.83 -14.11 1.14
CA VAL A 327 7.38 -13.50 2.40
C VAL A 327 6.75 -14.55 3.31
N ALA A 328 5.86 -15.38 2.79
CA ALA A 328 5.23 -16.46 3.55
C ALA A 328 6.25 -17.47 4.09
N ARG A 329 7.31 -17.76 3.31
CA ARG A 329 8.43 -18.63 3.71
C ARG A 329 9.26 -18.01 4.84
N MET A 330 9.57 -16.73 4.76
CA MET A 330 10.22 -15.98 5.85
C MET A 330 9.35 -15.94 7.12
N ALA A 331 8.03 -16.09 6.96
CA ALA A 331 7.09 -16.31 8.04
C ALA A 331 7.05 -15.17 9.10
N PRO A 332 7.01 -13.89 8.71
CA PRO A 332 6.86 -12.79 9.66
C PRO A 332 5.55 -12.92 10.45
N LYS A 333 5.55 -12.41 11.69
CA LYS A 333 4.34 -12.40 12.52
C LYS A 333 3.28 -11.48 11.95
N ARG A 334 3.71 -10.37 11.36
CA ARG A 334 2.87 -9.30 10.82
C ARG A 334 3.35 -8.88 9.43
N ILE A 335 2.42 -8.58 8.54
CA ILE A 335 2.68 -7.94 7.24
C ILE A 335 1.84 -6.67 7.21
N VAL A 336 2.46 -5.53 6.92
CA VAL A 336 1.76 -4.28 6.66
C VAL A 336 1.84 -4.02 5.16
N TYR A 337 0.69 -4.13 4.50
CA TYR A 337 0.55 -3.92 3.06
C TYR A 337 -0.05 -2.53 2.83
N VAL A 338 0.73 -1.63 2.23
CA VAL A 338 0.28 -0.35 1.67
C VAL A 338 0.04 -0.52 0.16
N SER A 339 -1.14 -0.18 -0.35
CA SER A 339 -1.46 -0.35 -1.78
C SER A 339 -2.20 0.83 -2.37
N CYS A 340 -1.75 1.27 -3.55
CA CYS A 340 -2.43 2.26 -4.38
C CYS A 340 -3.56 1.66 -5.23
N ASN A 341 -3.77 0.34 -5.17
CA ASN A 341 -4.74 -0.38 -5.96
C ASN A 341 -5.42 -1.50 -5.14
N PRO A 342 -6.66 -1.26 -4.66
CA PRO A 342 -7.42 -2.26 -3.90
C PRO A 342 -7.69 -3.55 -4.66
N GLU A 343 -7.76 -3.54 -6.00
CA GLU A 343 -8.03 -4.74 -6.80
C GLU A 343 -6.85 -5.72 -6.79
N THR A 344 -5.62 -5.22 -7.00
CA THR A 344 -4.42 -6.07 -6.93
C THR A 344 -4.11 -6.47 -5.49
N MET A 345 -4.43 -5.62 -4.50
CA MET A 345 -4.40 -6.02 -3.10
C MET A 345 -5.33 -7.20 -2.83
N ALA A 346 -6.58 -7.19 -3.32
CA ALA A 346 -7.52 -8.30 -3.14
C ALA A 346 -6.97 -9.63 -3.72
N ARG A 347 -6.34 -9.58 -4.91
CA ARG A 347 -5.66 -10.73 -5.52
C ARG A 347 -4.54 -11.26 -4.61
N ASP A 348 -3.68 -10.38 -4.13
CA ASP A 348 -2.52 -10.75 -3.32
C ASP A 348 -2.95 -11.29 -1.94
N LEU A 349 -3.99 -10.71 -1.34
CA LEU A 349 -4.60 -11.19 -0.09
C LEU A 349 -5.13 -12.63 -0.22
N ALA A 350 -5.69 -13.00 -1.37
CA ALA A 350 -6.16 -14.37 -1.60
C ALA A 350 -5.02 -15.38 -1.46
N LEU A 351 -3.84 -15.08 -2.01
CA LEU A 351 -2.66 -15.91 -1.89
C LEU A 351 -2.11 -15.91 -0.46
N LEU A 352 -1.98 -14.74 0.18
CA LEU A 352 -1.50 -14.65 1.56
C LEU A 352 -2.42 -15.41 2.53
N THR A 353 -3.74 -15.38 2.30
CA THR A 353 -4.73 -16.15 3.08
C THR A 353 -4.48 -17.65 2.97
N GLN A 354 -4.24 -18.16 1.76
CA GLN A 354 -3.88 -19.57 1.55
C GLN A 354 -2.56 -19.95 2.24
N LYS A 355 -1.66 -18.98 2.45
CA LYS A 355 -0.38 -19.15 3.16
C LYS A 355 -0.49 -18.95 4.68
N GLY A 356 -1.70 -18.86 5.22
CA GLY A 356 -1.95 -18.81 6.66
C GLY A 356 -1.87 -17.40 7.27
N TYR A 357 -2.06 -16.35 6.48
CA TYR A 357 -2.24 -14.99 6.98
C TYR A 357 -3.72 -14.62 7.03
N ARG A 358 -4.10 -13.73 7.95
CA ARG A 358 -5.43 -13.16 8.02
C ARG A 358 -5.32 -11.65 8.07
N ALA A 359 -6.14 -10.95 7.27
CA ALA A 359 -6.25 -9.51 7.37
C ALA A 359 -7.02 -9.14 8.66
N GLU A 360 -6.42 -8.27 9.47
CA GLU A 360 -7.04 -7.76 10.70
C GLU A 360 -7.96 -6.56 10.41
N GLY A 361 -7.67 -5.83 9.35
CA GLY A 361 -8.51 -4.75 8.88
C GLY A 361 -7.85 -3.92 7.78
N PHE A 362 -8.63 -2.99 7.25
CA PHE A 362 -8.24 -2.09 6.17
C PHE A 362 -8.56 -0.66 6.54
N THR A 363 -7.62 0.26 6.32
CA THR A 363 -7.87 1.70 6.42
C THR A 363 -7.62 2.35 5.07
N PRO A 364 -8.67 2.79 4.36
CA PRO A 364 -8.52 3.57 3.14
C PRO A 364 -8.04 4.98 3.45
N VAL A 365 -7.21 5.56 2.58
CA VAL A 365 -6.69 6.92 2.68
C VAL A 365 -6.86 7.61 1.32
N ASP A 366 -7.48 8.79 1.34
CA ASP A 366 -7.64 9.60 0.14
C ASP A 366 -6.36 10.36 -0.19
N MET A 367 -5.37 9.65 -0.73
CA MET A 367 -4.09 10.23 -1.15
C MET A 367 -4.22 11.17 -2.35
N PHE A 368 -5.25 10.97 -3.18
CA PHE A 368 -5.47 11.70 -4.43
C PHE A 368 -6.91 12.22 -4.51
N PRO A 369 -7.25 13.29 -3.74
CA PRO A 369 -8.53 13.96 -3.86
C PRO A 369 -8.86 14.34 -5.31
N HIS A 370 -10.15 14.32 -5.65
CA HIS A 370 -10.71 14.57 -7.00
C HIS A 370 -10.33 13.54 -8.09
N SER A 371 -9.63 12.46 -7.74
CA SER A 371 -9.37 11.32 -8.60
C SER A 371 -10.12 10.07 -8.11
N ALA A 372 -10.16 9.01 -8.93
CA ALA A 372 -10.71 7.71 -8.53
C ALA A 372 -9.75 6.87 -7.68
N HIS A 373 -8.48 7.28 -7.53
CA HIS A 373 -7.50 6.51 -6.77
C HIS A 373 -7.77 6.55 -5.26
N CYS A 374 -7.48 5.44 -4.60
CA CYS A 374 -7.56 5.28 -3.15
C CYS A 374 -6.39 4.43 -2.68
N GLU A 375 -5.61 4.94 -1.73
CA GLU A 375 -4.58 4.14 -1.05
C GLU A 375 -5.26 3.34 0.07
N THR A 376 -4.74 2.15 0.37
CA THR A 376 -5.24 1.32 1.48
C THR A 376 -4.08 0.78 2.29
N VAL A 377 -4.17 0.87 3.62
CA VAL A 377 -3.28 0.16 4.56
C VAL A 377 -4.00 -1.08 5.07
N CYS A 378 -3.34 -2.24 4.99
CA CYS A 378 -3.81 -3.50 5.54
C CYS A 378 -2.78 -4.07 6.51
N LEU A 379 -3.24 -4.48 7.70
CA LEU A 379 -2.47 -5.34 8.59
C LEU A 379 -2.88 -6.78 8.35
N LEU A 380 -1.92 -7.66 8.10
CA LEU A 380 -2.10 -9.09 8.18
C LEU A 380 -1.31 -9.67 9.34
N SER A 381 -1.92 -10.61 10.06
CA SER A 381 -1.24 -11.44 11.06
C SER A 381 -1.17 -12.89 10.63
N LYS A 382 -0.09 -13.55 11.03
CA LYS A 382 0.06 -14.98 10.81
C LYS A 382 -0.85 -15.75 11.76
N LEU A 383 -1.68 -16.63 11.24
CA LEU A 383 -2.50 -17.52 12.04
C LEU A 383 -1.59 -18.49 12.80
N ASN A 384 -1.71 -18.48 14.13
CA ASN A 384 -1.01 -19.45 14.96
C ASN A 384 -1.65 -20.84 14.75
N ALA A 385 -1.06 -21.67 13.91
CA ALA A 385 -1.48 -23.05 13.66
C ALA A 385 -1.33 -24.01 14.88
N LYS A 386 -1.22 -23.48 16.11
CA LYS A 386 -1.09 -24.26 17.36
C LYS A 386 -2.26 -24.11 18.33
N GLN A 387 -3.22 -23.23 18.07
CA GLN A 387 -4.46 -23.24 18.83
C GLN A 387 -5.47 -24.12 18.10
N HIS A 388 -5.55 -25.38 18.52
CA HIS A 388 -6.83 -26.09 18.45
C HIS A 388 -7.80 -25.27 19.28
N ILE A 389 -8.59 -24.43 18.61
CA ILE A 389 -9.81 -23.91 19.20
C ILE A 389 -10.77 -25.10 19.10
N GLU A 390 -10.93 -25.84 20.19
CA GLU A 390 -12.13 -26.68 20.36
C GLU A 390 -13.30 -25.70 20.42
N VAL A 391 -13.91 -25.46 19.27
CA VAL A 391 -15.21 -24.80 19.21
C VAL A 391 -16.21 -25.88 19.59
N ASP A 392 -16.63 -25.89 20.86
CA ASP A 392 -17.85 -26.59 21.26
C ASP A 392 -19.02 -25.87 20.60
N ILE A 393 -19.46 -26.40 19.45
CA ILE A 393 -20.69 -25.96 18.81
C ILE A 393 -21.83 -26.55 19.64
N HIS A 394 -22.40 -25.74 20.53
CA HIS A 394 -23.73 -26.03 21.09
C HIS A 394 -24.75 -25.89 19.96
N MET A 395 -25.05 -27.00 19.28
CA MET A 395 -26.24 -27.12 18.47
C MET A 395 -27.42 -27.35 19.41
N ASP A 396 -28.22 -26.32 19.64
CA ASP A 396 -29.60 -26.50 20.05
C ASP A 396 -30.31 -27.18 18.86
N GLU A 397 -30.36 -28.51 18.88
CA GLU A 397 -31.11 -29.27 17.89
C GLU A 397 -32.61 -29.08 18.17
N LEU A 398 -33.21 -28.22 17.35
CA LEU A 398 -34.62 -28.28 16.97
C LEU A 398 -34.93 -29.69 16.44
N ASP A 399 -35.41 -30.58 17.30
CA ASP A 399 -36.08 -31.80 16.88
C ASP A 399 -37.59 -31.50 16.77
N LEU A 400 -38.06 -31.29 15.55
CA LEU A 400 -39.48 -31.28 15.21
C LEU A 400 -39.84 -32.66 14.65
N THR A 401 -40.82 -33.32 15.30
CA THR A 401 -41.52 -34.59 14.95
C THR A 401 -40.75 -35.86 15.34
N ASP A 402 -41.22 -36.78 16.18
CA ASP A 402 -42.57 -37.21 16.58
C ASP A 402 -42.61 -37.56 18.08
N ALA A 403 -43.82 -37.50 18.64
CA ALA A 403 -44.14 -37.86 20.02
C ALA A 403 -43.75 -39.31 20.36
N GLU A 404 -42.65 -39.47 21.12
CA GLU A 404 -42.48 -40.49 22.16
C GLU A 404 -41.21 -40.18 22.98
N LYS A 405 -41.38 -40.10 24.30
CA LYS A 405 -40.39 -39.70 25.34
C LYS A 405 -39.00 -40.33 25.14
N LYS A 406 -38.06 -39.62 24.51
CA LYS A 406 -36.65 -40.03 24.45
C LYS A 406 -35.77 -38.89 24.91
N ALA A 407 -34.85 -39.20 25.83
CA ALA A 407 -33.93 -38.22 26.37
C ALA A 407 -32.93 -37.73 25.31
N THR A 408 -32.71 -36.42 25.32
CA THR A 408 -31.71 -35.73 24.53
C THR A 408 -30.30 -36.13 24.95
N TYR A 409 -29.33 -35.87 24.07
CA TYR A 409 -27.92 -36.12 24.37
C TYR A 409 -27.43 -35.35 25.61
N SER A 410 -27.98 -34.18 25.87
CA SER A 410 -27.65 -33.35 27.03
C SER A 410 -28.16 -33.98 28.32
N GLU A 411 -29.41 -34.45 28.35
CA GLU A 411 -30.00 -35.12 29.52
C GLU A 411 -29.26 -36.42 29.88
N ILE A 412 -28.83 -37.20 28.87
CA ILE A 412 -28.02 -38.40 29.10
C ILE A 412 -26.64 -38.04 29.70
N LYS A 413 -25.99 -36.97 29.21
CA LYS A 413 -24.71 -36.52 29.75
C LYS A 413 -24.83 -36.05 31.20
N GLU A 414 -25.87 -35.30 31.50
CA GLU A 414 -26.14 -34.76 32.83
C GLU A 414 -26.44 -35.89 33.83
N TYR A 415 -27.31 -36.83 33.46
CA TYR A 415 -27.60 -38.01 34.28
C TYR A 415 -26.33 -38.82 34.60
N VAL A 416 -25.50 -39.10 33.59
CA VAL A 416 -24.25 -39.86 33.78
C VAL A 416 -23.29 -39.09 34.69
N LEU A 417 -23.18 -37.77 34.53
CA LEU A 417 -22.32 -36.94 35.35
C LEU A 417 -22.81 -36.90 36.82
N GLU A 418 -24.10 -36.76 37.05
CA GLU A 418 -24.68 -36.71 38.40
C GLU A 418 -24.59 -38.05 39.14
N HIS A 419 -24.85 -39.16 38.45
CA HIS A 419 -24.96 -40.48 39.08
C HIS A 419 -23.62 -41.22 39.18
N THR A 420 -22.66 -40.92 38.29
CA THR A 420 -21.37 -41.64 38.25
C THR A 420 -20.15 -40.73 38.36
N GLY A 421 -20.31 -39.41 38.26
CA GLY A 421 -19.20 -38.45 38.22
C GLY A 421 -18.39 -38.48 36.91
N LEU A 422 -18.77 -39.30 35.93
CA LEU A 422 -18.04 -39.47 34.68
C LEU A 422 -18.52 -38.49 33.60
N LYS A 423 -17.58 -37.83 32.91
CA LYS A 423 -17.89 -37.04 31.71
C LYS A 423 -17.88 -37.92 30.46
N VAL A 424 -19.00 -37.94 29.74
CA VAL A 424 -19.19 -38.70 28.50
C VAL A 424 -19.39 -37.78 27.29
N SER A 425 -18.82 -38.15 26.14
CA SER A 425 -18.96 -37.39 24.88
C SER A 425 -20.20 -37.85 24.10
N SER A 426 -20.70 -36.99 23.20
CA SER A 426 -21.79 -37.38 22.30
C SER A 426 -21.39 -38.58 21.42
N LEU A 427 -20.12 -38.68 21.02
CA LEU A 427 -19.61 -39.81 20.25
C LEU A 427 -19.81 -41.15 20.99
N TYR A 428 -19.53 -41.20 22.29
CA TYR A 428 -19.70 -42.43 23.09
C TYR A 428 -21.17 -42.78 23.29
N ILE A 429 -22.04 -41.79 23.47
CA ILE A 429 -23.49 -42.01 23.57
C ILE A 429 -24.03 -42.60 22.25
N ALA A 430 -23.60 -42.08 21.10
CA ALA A 430 -23.96 -42.59 19.79
C ALA A 430 -23.49 -44.05 19.59
N GLN A 431 -22.23 -44.36 19.93
CA GLN A 431 -21.68 -45.72 19.85
C GLN A 431 -22.48 -46.72 20.70
N VAL A 432 -22.90 -46.33 21.91
CA VAL A 432 -23.68 -47.19 22.81
C VAL A 432 -25.13 -47.34 22.34
N LYS A 433 -25.77 -46.26 21.86
CA LYS A 433 -27.10 -46.32 21.23
C LYS A 433 -27.11 -47.27 20.03
N GLN A 434 -26.09 -47.21 19.19
CA GLN A 434 -25.90 -48.13 18.06
C GLN A 434 -25.73 -49.59 18.52
N LYS A 435 -24.93 -49.85 19.57
CA LYS A 435 -24.79 -51.20 20.17
C LYS A 435 -26.11 -51.73 20.73
N CYS A 436 -27.01 -50.85 21.17
CA CYS A 436 -28.32 -51.20 21.72
C CYS A 436 -29.45 -51.21 20.67
N GLY A 437 -29.15 -51.04 19.38
CA GLY A 437 -30.14 -51.12 18.30
C GLY A 437 -31.01 -49.87 18.12
N ILE A 438 -30.66 -48.75 18.76
CA ILE A 438 -31.32 -47.45 18.54
C ILE A 438 -30.73 -46.85 17.27
N ILE A 439 -31.52 -46.83 16.18
CA ILE A 439 -31.10 -46.32 14.88
C ILE A 439 -31.14 -44.78 14.89
N GLU A 440 -29.98 -44.15 14.85
CA GLU A 440 -29.86 -42.71 14.54
C GLU A 440 -29.74 -42.54 13.02
N ARG A 441 -30.38 -41.51 12.45
CA ARG A 441 -30.31 -41.21 11.00
C ARG A 441 -28.85 -41.07 10.55
N GLU A 442 -28.58 -41.35 9.26
CA GLU A 442 -27.24 -41.50 8.70
C GLU A 442 -26.25 -40.37 9.05
N ASN A 443 -25.35 -40.69 9.99
CA ASN A 443 -23.97 -40.25 10.14
C ASN A 443 -23.64 -38.74 10.30
N TYR A 444 -23.53 -38.31 11.56
CA TYR A 444 -22.79 -37.09 11.94
C TYR A 444 -21.29 -37.31 12.24
N ASN A 445 -20.80 -38.56 12.26
CA ASN A 445 -19.39 -38.88 12.57
C ASN A 445 -18.84 -40.01 11.69
N LYS A 446 -18.99 -39.91 10.36
CA LYS A 446 -18.16 -40.73 9.45
C LYS A 446 -16.73 -40.16 9.44
N PRO A 447 -15.69 -40.98 9.63
CA PRO A 447 -14.32 -40.52 9.45
C PRO A 447 -14.10 -40.04 8.01
N LYS A 448 -13.39 -38.93 7.82
CA LYS A 448 -13.08 -38.37 6.48
C LYS A 448 -12.05 -39.20 5.69
N SER A 449 -11.60 -40.33 6.23
CA SER A 449 -10.68 -41.28 5.59
C SER A 449 -10.86 -42.68 6.19
N ASP A 450 -10.71 -43.73 5.37
CA ASP A 450 -10.89 -45.13 5.78
C ASP A 450 -9.90 -45.62 6.88
N ASP A 451 -8.80 -44.89 7.13
CA ASP A 451 -7.77 -45.25 8.14
C ASP A 451 -7.87 -44.49 9.48
N ALA A 452 -8.91 -43.69 9.72
CA ALA A 452 -9.04 -42.96 10.98
C ALA A 452 -9.63 -43.85 12.09
N LYS A 453 -8.79 -44.37 12.99
CA LYS A 453 -9.22 -45.10 14.21
C LYS A 453 -10.04 -44.17 15.12
N GLN A 454 -11.37 -44.32 15.15
CA GLN A 454 -12.20 -43.65 16.14
C GLN A 454 -11.96 -44.25 17.54
N PRO A 455 -11.81 -43.41 18.58
CA PRO A 455 -11.71 -43.90 19.96
C PRO A 455 -12.99 -44.66 20.34
N GLN A 456 -12.80 -45.88 20.86
CA GLN A 456 -13.90 -46.72 21.34
C GLN A 456 -14.29 -46.30 22.76
N CYS A 457 -15.59 -46.29 23.05
CA CYS A 457 -16.11 -46.01 24.38
C CYS A 457 -15.49 -46.95 25.43
N PRO A 458 -14.81 -46.41 26.46
CA PRO A 458 -14.30 -47.20 27.57
C PRO A 458 -15.42 -47.98 28.30
N PRO A 459 -15.16 -49.19 28.84
CA PRO A 459 -16.20 -50.05 29.42
C PRO A 459 -16.98 -49.43 30.60
N ASP A 460 -16.31 -48.61 31.41
CA ASP A 460 -16.87 -47.84 32.53
C ASP A 460 -17.87 -46.80 32.04
N LYS A 461 -17.54 -46.07 30.97
CA LYS A 461 -18.44 -45.08 30.35
C LYS A 461 -19.58 -45.74 29.61
N GLU A 462 -19.35 -46.88 28.95
CA GLU A 462 -20.40 -47.66 28.30
C GLU A 462 -21.44 -48.15 29.30
N LYS A 463 -21.02 -48.63 30.48
CA LYS A 463 -21.93 -49.05 31.55
C LYS A 463 -22.79 -47.89 32.04
N ALA A 464 -22.19 -46.73 32.30
CA ALA A 464 -22.90 -45.55 32.77
C ALA A 464 -23.91 -45.02 31.74
N ILE A 465 -23.55 -45.01 30.45
CA ILE A 465 -24.47 -44.62 29.37
C ILE A 465 -25.63 -45.62 29.24
N LYS A 466 -25.38 -46.93 29.35
CA LYS A 466 -26.47 -47.94 29.34
C LYS A 466 -27.43 -47.77 30.51
N GLU A 467 -26.92 -47.40 31.69
CA GLU A 467 -27.74 -47.12 32.86
C GLU A 467 -28.63 -45.89 32.64
N ALA A 468 -28.07 -44.82 32.07
CA ALA A 468 -28.83 -43.65 31.67
C ALA A 468 -29.91 -43.98 30.61
N LEU A 469 -29.57 -44.75 29.58
CA LEU A 469 -30.53 -45.16 28.55
C LEU A 469 -31.68 -46.00 29.12
N LYS A 470 -31.42 -46.87 30.11
CA LYS A 470 -32.48 -47.60 30.84
C LYS A 470 -33.33 -46.67 31.68
N HIS A 471 -32.72 -45.71 32.38
CA HIS A 471 -33.43 -44.74 33.20
C HIS A 471 -34.43 -43.93 32.37
N PHE A 472 -34.03 -43.53 31.16
CA PHE A 472 -34.89 -42.79 30.23
C PHE A 472 -35.79 -43.69 29.37
N GLY A 473 -35.85 -45.00 29.63
CA GLY A 473 -36.72 -45.94 28.91
C GLY A 473 -36.38 -46.11 27.43
N MET A 474 -35.13 -45.87 27.03
CA MET A 474 -34.68 -45.92 25.64
C MET A 474 -34.21 -47.32 25.20
N ILE A 475 -33.85 -48.20 26.16
CA ILE A 475 -33.39 -49.59 25.94
C ILE A 475 -33.96 -50.57 26.95
#